data_AF-A0A484Q2A5-F1
#
_entry.id   AF-A0A484Q2A5-F1
#
_cell.length_a   1.000
_cell.length_b   1.000
_cell.length_c   1.000
_cell.angle_alpha   90.00
_cell.angle_beta   90.00
_cell.angle_gamma   90.00
#
_symmetry.space_group_name_H-M   'P 1'
#
loop_
_entity.id
_entity.type
_entity.pdbx_description
1 polymer ?
#
loop_
_entity_poly.entity_id
_entity_poly.type
_entity_poly.pdbx_seq_one_letter_code
_entity_poly.pdbx_strand_id
1 'polypeptide(L)' 'MSNLTSREHYDLMAAFEREHRGRMDREPKESWQRGIIYQDGHVNEMFLIYRRGYAYGQCVARTKEPSHDR' A
#
# COMPACT_ATOMS: atom_id res chain seq x y z
N MET A 1 5.41 3.03 -11.46
CA MET A 1 5.46 3.64 -10.12
C MET A 1 4.02 3.84 -9.65
N SER A 2 3.60 3.22 -8.55
CA SER A 2 2.24 3.41 -7.99
C SER A 2 2.11 4.84 -7.46
N ASN A 3 1.10 5.59 -7.91
CA ASN A 3 0.89 6.98 -7.49
C ASN A 3 0.65 7.05 -5.97
N LEU A 4 1.63 7.56 -5.22
CA LEU A 4 1.61 7.66 -3.75
C LEU A 4 0.65 8.75 -3.23
N THR A 5 -0.05 9.43 -4.13
CA THR A 5 -1.07 10.44 -3.83
C THR A 5 -2.44 10.03 -4.32
N SER A 6 -2.59 8.82 -4.90
CA SER A 6 -3.88 8.32 -5.34
C SER A 6 -4.80 8.04 -4.16
N ARG A 7 -6.11 8.12 -4.38
CA ARG A 7 -7.11 7.68 -3.42
C ARG A 7 -6.83 6.26 -2.89
N GLU A 8 -6.42 5.36 -3.78
CA GLU A 8 -6.03 3.99 -3.44
C GLU A 8 -4.88 3.93 -2.41
N HIS A 9 -3.90 4.83 -2.49
CA HIS A 9 -2.82 4.88 -1.49
C HIS A 9 -3.35 5.18 -0.09
N TYR A 10 -4.23 6.16 0.04
CA TYR A 10 -4.84 6.52 1.32
C TYR A 10 -5.79 5.43 1.83
N ASP A 11 -6.54 4.78 0.93
CA ASP A 11 -7.40 3.65 1.28
C ASP A 11 -6.57 2.48 1.84
N LEU A 12 -5.41 2.19 1.22
CA LEU A 12 -4.47 1.19 1.73
C LEU A 12 -3.84 1.58 3.06
N MET A 13 -3.50 2.85 3.26
CA MET A 13 -3.03 3.34 4.56
C MET A 13 -4.08 3.11 5.64
N ALA A 14 -5.33 3.52 5.38
CA ALA A 14 -6.42 3.36 6.33
C ALA A 14 -6.71 1.89 6.66
N ALA A 15 -6.66 1.00 5.65
CA ALA A 15 -6.81 -0.44 5.87
C ALA A 15 -5.66 -1.00 6.73
N PHE A 16 -4.42 -0.65 6.40
CA PHE A 16 -3.24 -1.05 7.17
C PHE A 16 -3.28 -0.53 8.61
N GLU A 17 -3.62 0.74 8.84
CA GLU A 17 -3.69 1.39 10.16
C GLU A 17 -4.82 0.79 11.04
N ARG A 18 -5.85 0.21 10.43
CA ARG A 18 -6.92 -0.51 11.15
C ARG A 18 -6.49 -1.90 11.61
N GLU A 19 -5.63 -2.57 10.85
CA GLU A 19 -5.21 -3.96 11.07
C GLU A 19 -3.92 -4.07 11.88
N HIS A 20 -3.04 -3.07 11.77
CA HIS A 20 -1.76 -3.03 12.44
C HIS A 20 -1.75 -1.97 13.54
N ARG A 21 -1.11 -2.28 14.69
CA ARG A 21 -0.90 -1.33 15.78
C ARG A 21 0.58 -0.96 15.84
N GLY A 22 0.87 0.30 16.08
CA GLY A 22 2.24 0.82 16.16
C GLY A 22 2.27 2.34 16.19
N ARG A 23 3.46 2.92 16.02
CA ARG A 23 3.63 4.36 15.88
C ARG A 23 3.27 4.79 14.46
N MET A 24 2.01 5.22 14.29
CA MET A 24 1.45 5.64 13.00
C MET A 24 1.64 7.13 12.70
N ASP A 25 2.48 7.84 13.46
CA ASP A 25 2.85 9.22 13.17
C ASP A 25 3.46 9.30 11.77
N ARG A 26 2.96 10.21 10.94
CA ARG A 26 3.36 10.31 9.54
C ARG A 26 4.51 11.31 9.37
N GLU A 27 5.39 11.03 8.41
CA GLU A 27 6.42 11.96 7.95
C GLU A 27 5.83 13.04 7.03
N PRO A 28 6.55 14.16 6.78
CA PRO A 28 6.19 15.12 5.75
C PRO A 28 6.01 14.44 4.38
N LYS A 29 5.05 14.91 3.57
CA LYS A 29 4.66 14.29 2.30
C LYS A 29 5.80 14.24 1.28
N GLU A 30 6.77 15.14 1.41
CA GLU A 30 7.98 15.21 0.59
C GLU A 30 8.82 13.92 0.72
N SER A 31 8.79 13.29 1.90
CA SER A 31 9.50 12.03 2.18
C SER A 31 8.78 10.80 1.64
N TRP A 32 7.48 10.90 1.35
CA TRP A 32 6.66 9.74 0.97
C TRP A 32 7.07 9.16 -0.37
N GLN A 33 7.54 9.98 -1.30
CA GLN A 33 8.05 9.54 -2.60
C GLN A 33 9.23 8.57 -2.48
N ARG A 34 9.96 8.63 -1.37
CA ARG A 34 11.06 7.72 -1.03
C ARG A 34 10.60 6.47 -0.28
N GLY A 35 9.29 6.31 -0.08
CA GLY A 35 8.71 5.22 0.70
C GLY A 35 8.74 5.44 2.21
N ILE A 36 9.05 6.66 2.68
CA ILE A 36 9.11 7.01 4.10
C ILE A 36 7.81 7.75 4.45
N ILE A 37 6.85 7.00 4.98
CA ILE A 37 5.47 7.46 5.24
C ILE A 37 5.24 7.63 6.73
N TYR A 38 5.72 6.70 7.54
CA TYR A 38 5.63 6.75 9.00
C TYR A 38 6.97 7.18 9.60
N GLN A 39 6.96 7.72 10.82
CA GLN A 39 8.19 8.08 11.56
C GLN A 39 8.94 6.85 12.07
N ASP A 40 8.29 5.69 12.10
CA ASP A 40 8.86 4.42 12.50
C ASP A 40 9.30 3.61 11.26
N GLY A 41 10.60 3.31 11.17
CA GLY A 41 11.17 2.53 10.07
C GLY A 41 10.58 1.12 9.96
N HIS A 42 10.25 0.48 11.07
CA HIS A 42 9.64 -0.85 11.07
C HIS A 42 8.20 -0.80 10.54
N VAL A 43 7.43 0.23 10.91
CA VAL A 43 6.07 0.42 10.37
C VAL A 43 6.12 0.67 8.86
N ASN A 44 7.11 1.42 8.36
CA ASN A 44 7.32 1.58 6.91
C ASN A 44 7.63 0.26 6.21
N GLU A 45 8.48 -0.59 6.80
CA GLU A 45 8.79 -1.91 6.25
C GLU A 45 7.53 -2.78 6.17
N MET A 46 6.74 -2.81 7.25
CA MET A 46 5.48 -3.55 7.28
C MET A 46 4.48 -3.03 6.25
N PHE A 47 4.36 -1.71 6.10
CA PHE A 47 3.46 -1.11 5.10
C PHE A 47 3.94 -1.39 3.66
N LEU A 48 5.25 -1.42 3.42
CA LEU A 48 5.81 -1.80 2.12
C LEU A 48 5.44 -3.24 1.76
N ILE A 49 5.57 -4.18 2.71
CA ILE A 49 5.18 -5.58 2.52
C ILE A 49 3.67 -5.69 2.25
N TYR A 50 2.85 -4.99 3.04
CA TYR A 50 1.39 -4.96 2.89
C TYR A 50 0.99 -4.52 1.46
N ARG A 51 1.55 -3.41 0.98
CA ARG A 51 1.31 -2.89 -0.37
C ARG A 51 1.74 -3.88 -1.47
N ARG A 52 2.87 -4.57 -1.29
CA ARG A 52 3.33 -5.59 -2.25
C ARG A 52 2.35 -6.77 -2.32
N GLY A 53 1.85 -7.22 -1.18
CA GLY A 53 0.84 -8.27 -1.10
C GLY A 53 -0.47 -7.88 -1.80
N TYR A 54 -0.96 -6.66 -1.54
CA TYR A 54 -2.15 -6.14 -2.22
C TYR A 54 -1.96 -6.04 -3.75
N ALA A 55 -0.83 -5.52 -4.22
CA ALA A 55 -0.53 -5.44 -5.65
C ALA A 55 -0.46 -6.83 -6.30
N TYR A 56 0.14 -7.80 -5.61
CA TYR A 56 0.16 -9.20 -6.07
C TYR A 56 -1.25 -9.78 -6.16
N GLY A 57 -2.10 -9.58 -5.14
CA GLY A 57 -3.49 -10.03 -5.14
C GLY A 57 -4.30 -9.45 -6.30
N GLN A 58 -4.14 -8.16 -6.59
CA GLN A 58 -4.77 -7.53 -7.77
C GLN A 58 -4.30 -8.15 -9.09
N CYS A 59 -3.00 -8.43 -9.22
CA CYS A 59 -2.45 -9.06 -10.42
C CYS A 59 -3.08 -10.45 -10.64
N VAL A 60 -3.09 -11.28 -9.59
CA VAL A 60 -3.67 -12.63 -9.64
C VAL A 60 -5.16 -12.58 -9.97
N ALA A 61 -5.93 -11.67 -9.38
CA ALA A 61 -7.36 -11.52 -9.65
C ALA A 61 -7.63 -11.19 -11.14
N ARG A 62 -6.84 -10.30 -11.74
CA ARG A 62 -6.95 -9.94 -13.16
C ARG A 62 -6.60 -11.11 -14.09
N THR A 63 -5.62 -11.94 -13.72
CA THR A 63 -5.25 -13.12 -14.53
C THR A 63 -6.26 -14.28 -14.46
N LYS A 64 -7.18 -14.28 -13.49
CA LYS A 64 -8.17 -15.35 -13.30
C LYS A 64 -9.53 -15.05 -13.95
N GLU A 65 -9.70 -13.92 -14.61
CA GLU A 65 -10.88 -13.71 -15.46
C GLU A 65 -10.81 -14.69 -16.64
N PRO A 66 -11.78 -15.60 -16.81
CA PRO A 66 -11.83 -16.41 -18.02
C PRO A 66 -12.08 -15.45 -19.18
N SER A 67 -11.19 -15.49 -20.18
CA SER A 67 -11.41 -14.89 -21.48
C SER A 67 -12.77 -15.37 -21.99
N HIS A 68 -13.79 -14.51 -21.90
CA HIS A 68 -14.97 -14.66 -22.74
C HIS A 68 -14.51 -14.36 -24.16
N ASP A 69 -13.96 -15.40 -24.82
CA ASP A 69 -13.92 -15.46 -26.26
C ASP A 69 -15.37 -15.28 -26.74
N ARG A 70 -15.59 -14.19 -27.47
CA ARG A 70 -16.77 -13.97 -28.30
C ARG A 70 -16.32 -13.94 -29.75
#